data_AF-A0A517LBN7-F1
#
_entry.id   AF-A0A517LBN7-F1
#
_cell.length_a   1.000
_cell.length_b   1.000
_cell.length_c   1.000
_cell.angle_alpha   90.00
_cell.angle_beta   90.00
_cell.angle_gamma   90.00
#
_symmetry.space_group_name_H-M   'P 1'
#
loop_
_entity.id
_entity.type
_entity.pdbx_description
1 polymer ?
#
loop_
_entity_poly.entity_id
_entity_poly.type
_entity_poly.pdbx_seq_one_letter_code
_entity_poly.pdbx_strand_id
1 'polypeptide(L)'
;MHVTSYLLAPLLTAAPASVYAHGCQHFETVYHVSCDSRGTCQSKGLDSHKYQLKQNKDAWEAWAKIEGNGGYCGGKCEEPVNIKPAGTDGTGTSWAIRCRAARMHKAWASGPPSPIGDIQRIDNYQCNVHCKYKDCYFDYGVCHPGEEY
;
A
#
# COMPACT_ATOMS: atom_id res chain seq x y z
N MET A 1 46.34 36.80 -36.95
CA MET A 1 45.54 35.65 -36.49
C MET A 1 45.20 35.88 -35.03
N HIS A 2 43.94 36.23 -34.74
CA HIS A 2 43.43 36.34 -33.37
C HIS A 2 42.76 35.02 -33.00
N VAL A 3 43.26 34.36 -31.96
CA VAL A 3 42.63 33.19 -31.36
C VAL A 3 41.90 33.68 -30.10
N THR A 4 40.60 33.86 -30.22
CA THR A 4 39.71 34.13 -29.10
C THR A 4 39.41 32.82 -28.37
N SER A 5 40.18 32.53 -27.33
CA SER A 5 39.90 31.44 -26.39
C SER A 5 38.71 31.82 -25.52
N TYR A 6 37.51 31.43 -25.94
CA TYR A 6 36.33 31.44 -25.08
C TYR A 6 36.46 30.31 -24.06
N LEU A 7 36.91 30.67 -22.86
CA LEU A 7 36.79 29.87 -21.64
C LEU A 7 35.30 29.70 -21.32
N LEU A 8 34.65 28.74 -21.96
CA LEU A 8 33.38 28.17 -21.49
C LEU A 8 33.71 27.33 -20.27
N ALA A 9 33.66 27.93 -19.08
CA ALA A 9 33.55 27.20 -17.83
C ALA A 9 32.11 26.64 -17.76
N PRO A 10 31.88 25.33 -17.89
CA PRO A 10 30.61 24.77 -17.49
C PRO A 10 30.57 24.89 -15.97
N LEU A 11 29.84 25.89 -15.46
CA LEU A 11 29.30 25.84 -14.11
C LEU A 11 28.39 24.61 -14.05
N LEU A 12 28.97 23.44 -13.76
CA LEU A 12 28.27 22.34 -13.13
C LEU A 12 27.84 22.84 -11.76
N THR A 13 26.71 23.52 -11.72
CA THR A 13 25.90 23.57 -10.52
C THR A 13 25.52 22.13 -10.22
N ALA A 14 26.31 21.48 -9.36
CA ALA A 14 25.87 20.33 -8.60
C ALA A 14 24.69 20.79 -7.76
N ALA A 15 23.51 20.90 -8.37
CA ALA A 15 22.28 20.96 -7.63
C ALA A 15 22.29 19.71 -6.76
N PRO A 16 22.21 19.84 -5.42
CA PRO A 16 22.05 18.67 -4.59
C PRO A 16 20.81 17.96 -5.12
N ALA A 17 21.00 16.76 -5.69
CA ALA A 17 19.90 15.90 -6.05
C ALA A 17 19.12 15.72 -4.76
N SER A 18 17.95 16.36 -4.70
CA SER A 18 17.16 16.50 -3.49
C SER A 18 16.91 15.11 -2.92
N VAL A 19 17.69 14.84 -1.89
CA VAL A 19 17.52 13.88 -0.80
C VAL A 19 16.15 13.21 -0.84
N TYR A 20 16.18 11.87 -0.94
CA TYR A 20 15.20 10.81 -0.65
C TYR A 20 14.09 11.17 0.38
N ALA A 21 13.36 12.25 0.15
CA ALA A 21 12.42 12.81 1.10
C ALA A 21 11.20 11.89 1.25
N HIS A 22 10.78 11.22 0.18
CA HIS A 22 9.53 10.48 0.14
C HIS A 22 9.74 9.00 -0.15
N GLY A 23 10.64 8.37 0.60
CA GLY A 23 10.93 6.93 0.50
C GLY A 23 9.80 6.02 1.00
N CYS A 24 8.71 6.60 1.52
CA CYS A 24 7.57 5.88 2.08
C CYS A 24 6.25 6.33 1.43
N GLN A 25 5.18 5.57 1.66
CA GLN A 25 3.83 5.82 1.18
C GLN A 25 2.77 5.26 2.14
N HIS A 26 1.53 5.72 2.05
CA HIS A 26 0.42 5.00 2.67
C HIS A 26 0.03 3.81 1.78
N PHE A 27 -0.25 2.69 2.42
CA PHE A 27 -0.58 1.45 1.74
C PHE A 27 -1.89 0.89 2.27
N GLU A 28 -2.84 0.64 1.38
CA GLU A 28 -4.03 -0.17 1.65
C GLU A 28 -3.95 -1.44 0.81
N THR A 29 -4.26 -2.57 1.42
CA THR A 29 -4.60 -3.77 0.68
C THR A 29 -5.98 -4.25 1.10
N VAL A 30 -6.77 -4.68 0.13
CA VAL A 30 -8.06 -5.32 0.36
C VAL A 30 -7.93 -6.78 0.00
N TYR A 31 -8.10 -7.65 1.00
CA TYR A 31 -8.26 -9.08 0.78
C TYR A 31 -9.74 -9.40 0.71
N HIS A 32 -10.20 -10.02 -0.36
CA HIS A 32 -11.61 -10.38 -0.51
C HIS A 32 -11.78 -11.79 -1.07
N VAL A 33 -12.90 -12.43 -0.72
CA VAL A 33 -13.26 -13.71 -1.30
C VAL A 33 -13.52 -13.51 -2.80
N SER A 34 -12.89 -14.34 -3.62
CA SER A 34 -13.04 -14.30 -5.07
C SER A 34 -14.47 -14.61 -5.46
N CYS A 35 -15.02 -13.80 -6.38
CA CYS A 35 -16.29 -14.14 -7.03
C CYS A 35 -15.99 -14.96 -8.30
N ASP A 36 -17.03 -15.53 -8.91
CA ASP A 36 -16.84 -16.28 -10.15
C ASP A 36 -16.40 -15.36 -11.31
N SER A 37 -16.04 -15.95 -12.44
CA SER A 37 -15.58 -15.19 -13.61
C SER A 37 -16.63 -14.25 -14.21
N ARG A 38 -17.90 -14.35 -13.78
CA ARG A 38 -19.00 -13.46 -14.17
C ARG A 38 -19.24 -12.36 -13.14
N GLY A 39 -18.42 -12.30 -12.09
CA GLY A 39 -18.59 -11.35 -10.98
C GLY A 39 -19.75 -11.71 -10.04
N THR A 40 -20.31 -12.92 -10.15
CA THR A 40 -21.36 -13.38 -9.23
C THR A 40 -20.73 -13.95 -7.99
N CYS A 41 -21.12 -13.42 -6.82
CA CYS A 41 -20.62 -13.86 -5.54
C CYS A 41 -21.67 -14.71 -4.86
N GLN A 42 -21.31 -15.95 -4.52
CA GLN A 42 -22.15 -16.72 -3.63
C GLN A 42 -21.99 -16.12 -2.24
N SER A 43 -23.07 -15.55 -1.70
CA SER A 43 -23.13 -15.05 -0.33
C SER A 43 -23.08 -16.25 0.62
N LYS A 44 -21.90 -16.84 0.75
CA LYS A 44 -21.61 -17.83 1.77
C LYS A 44 -21.45 -17.08 3.09
N GLY A 45 -21.91 -17.70 4.17
CA GLY A 45 -21.73 -17.13 5.51
C GLY A 45 -20.25 -16.91 5.83
N LEU A 46 -19.94 -15.87 6.60
CA LEU A 46 -18.58 -15.51 6.99
C LEU A 46 -17.78 -16.70 7.51
N ASP A 47 -18.43 -17.61 8.25
CA ASP A 47 -17.80 -18.78 8.87
C ASP A 47 -17.04 -19.66 7.87
N SER A 48 -17.50 -19.72 6.61
CA SER A 48 -16.82 -20.50 5.56
C SER A 48 -15.47 -19.92 5.13
N HIS A 49 -15.26 -18.62 5.32
CA HIS A 49 -14.04 -17.89 4.90
C HIS A 49 -13.27 -17.26 6.07
N LYS A 50 -13.85 -17.27 7.28
CA LYS A 50 -13.33 -16.60 8.47
C LYS A 50 -11.89 -16.99 8.78
N TYR A 51 -11.56 -18.27 8.62
CA TYR A 51 -10.22 -18.78 8.88
C TYR A 51 -9.19 -18.22 7.89
N GLN A 52 -9.48 -18.28 6.59
CA GLN A 52 -8.57 -17.78 5.54
C GLN A 52 -8.40 -16.26 5.63
N LEU A 53 -9.49 -15.52 5.85
CA LEU A 53 -9.42 -14.07 6.05
C LEU A 53 -8.57 -13.72 7.27
N LYS A 54 -8.73 -14.46 8.38
CA LYS A 54 -7.87 -14.29 9.56
C LYS A 54 -6.39 -14.58 9.25
N GLN A 55 -6.09 -15.66 8.54
CA GLN A 55 -4.71 -15.97 8.16
C GLN A 55 -4.08 -14.87 7.30
N ASN A 56 -4.81 -14.35 6.31
CA ASN A 56 -4.33 -13.23 5.49
C ASN A 56 -4.12 -11.96 6.33
N LYS A 57 -5.06 -11.65 7.25
CA LYS A 57 -4.93 -10.55 8.23
C LYS A 57 -3.66 -10.69 9.05
N ASP A 58 -3.49 -11.82 9.72
CA ASP A 58 -2.35 -12.07 10.62
C ASP A 58 -1.03 -12.01 9.85
N ALA A 59 -0.96 -12.62 8.66
CA ALA A 59 0.24 -12.63 7.82
C ALA A 59 0.60 -11.22 7.35
N TRP A 60 -0.38 -10.42 6.94
CA TRP A 60 -0.14 -9.06 6.48
C TRP A 60 0.28 -8.14 7.64
N GLU A 61 -0.39 -8.20 8.79
CA GLU A 61 -0.02 -7.40 9.96
C GLU A 61 1.39 -7.75 10.48
N ALA A 62 1.77 -9.03 10.43
CA ALA A 62 3.12 -9.47 10.75
C ALA A 62 4.14 -8.93 9.76
N TRP A 63 3.85 -9.00 8.45
CA TRP A 63 4.71 -8.47 7.39
C TRP A 63 4.90 -6.95 7.48
N ALA A 64 3.82 -6.21 7.75
CA ALA A 64 3.86 -4.75 7.84
C ALA A 64 4.76 -4.27 9.00
N LYS A 65 4.83 -5.03 10.10
CA LYS A 65 5.68 -4.74 11.26
C LYS A 65 7.17 -5.01 11.05
N ILE A 66 7.56 -5.67 9.95
CA ILE A 66 8.97 -5.93 9.66
C ILE A 66 9.70 -4.59 9.42
N GLU A 67 10.87 -4.44 10.05
CA GLU A 67 11.76 -3.30 9.82
C GLU A 67 12.19 -3.26 8.35
N GLY A 68 12.06 -2.09 7.71
CA GLY A 68 12.27 -1.92 6.26
C GLY A 68 11.04 -2.19 5.39
N ASN A 69 9.92 -2.64 5.97
CA ASN A 69 8.60 -2.67 5.31
C ASN A 69 7.74 -1.51 5.81
N GLY A 70 7.11 -1.64 6.97
CA GLY A 70 6.42 -0.54 7.68
C GLY A 70 7.04 -0.23 9.05
N GLY A 71 7.83 -1.17 9.58
CA GLY A 71 8.58 -1.02 10.83
C GLY A 71 7.70 -0.55 11.98
N TYR A 72 8.06 0.63 12.52
CA TYR A 72 7.44 1.19 13.73
C TYR A 72 5.92 1.39 13.60
N CYS A 73 5.44 1.91 12.47
CA CYS A 73 4.00 2.12 12.29
C CYS A 73 3.25 0.84 11.97
N GLY A 74 3.94 -0.13 11.36
CA GLY A 74 3.34 -1.39 10.94
C GLY A 74 2.07 -1.15 10.11
N GLY A 75 1.07 -1.98 10.36
CA GLY A 75 -0.26 -1.80 9.81
C GLY A 75 -1.30 -2.55 10.62
N LYS A 76 -2.56 -2.29 10.32
CA LYS A 76 -3.69 -2.94 10.96
C LYS A 76 -4.76 -3.30 9.94
N CYS A 77 -5.40 -4.44 10.15
CA CYS A 77 -6.57 -4.84 9.39
C CYS A 77 -7.85 -4.63 10.19
N GLU A 78 -8.89 -4.19 9.49
CA GLU A 78 -10.26 -4.13 9.98
C GLU A 78 -10.83 -5.55 10.19
N GLU A 79 -12.04 -5.62 10.75
CA GLU A 79 -12.80 -6.86 10.80
C GLU A 79 -13.43 -7.17 9.43
N PRO A 80 -13.77 -8.44 9.14
CA PRO A 80 -14.44 -8.80 7.89
C PRO A 80 -15.74 -8.02 7.70
N VAL A 81 -15.87 -7.40 6.53
CA VAL A 81 -17.07 -6.66 6.11
C VAL A 81 -17.64 -7.28 4.84
N ASN A 82 -18.97 -7.21 4.71
CA ASN A 82 -19.61 -7.52 3.43
C ASN A 82 -19.30 -6.41 2.43
N ILE A 83 -18.90 -6.80 1.23
CA ILE A 83 -18.68 -5.90 0.12
C ILE A 83 -19.49 -6.34 -1.09
N LYS A 84 -19.85 -5.37 -1.93
CA LYS A 84 -20.24 -5.63 -3.31
C LYS A 84 -18.98 -5.48 -4.17
N PRO A 85 -18.60 -6.45 -5.03
CA PRO A 85 -17.39 -6.34 -5.83
C PRO A 85 -17.48 -5.12 -6.74
N ALA A 86 -16.44 -4.30 -6.72
CA ALA A 86 -16.34 -3.13 -7.58
C ALA A 86 -16.26 -3.56 -9.05
N GLY A 87 -16.87 -2.78 -9.94
CA GLY A 87 -16.78 -3.01 -11.40
C GLY A 87 -17.58 -4.21 -11.91
N THR A 88 -18.45 -4.80 -11.09
CA THR A 88 -19.36 -5.85 -11.53
C THR A 88 -20.81 -5.35 -11.45
N ASP A 89 -21.57 -5.59 -12.51
CA ASP A 89 -23.04 -5.62 -12.44
C ASP A 89 -23.53 -6.86 -11.67
N GLY A 90 -22.58 -7.62 -11.10
CA GLY A 90 -22.75 -8.90 -10.47
C GLY A 90 -23.75 -8.87 -9.32
N THR A 91 -24.46 -9.98 -9.22
CA THR A 91 -25.42 -10.25 -8.16
C THR A 91 -24.70 -10.85 -6.95
N GLY A 92 -25.05 -10.38 -5.76
CA GLY A 92 -24.58 -10.94 -4.49
C GLY A 92 -23.62 -10.05 -3.71
N THR A 93 -23.15 -10.59 -2.59
CA THR A 93 -22.16 -9.97 -1.70
C THR A 93 -21.01 -10.94 -1.47
N SER A 94 -19.83 -10.39 -1.20
CA SER A 94 -18.63 -11.12 -0.81
C SER A 94 -18.11 -10.59 0.52
N TRP A 95 -17.14 -11.26 1.11
CA TRP A 95 -16.47 -10.82 2.34
C TRP A 95 -15.09 -10.26 2.02
N ALA A 96 -14.73 -9.18 2.70
CA ALA A 96 -13.41 -8.58 2.58
C ALA A 96 -12.88 -8.09 3.92
N ILE A 97 -11.57 -8.00 4.02
CA ILE A 97 -10.85 -7.27 5.06
C ILE A 97 -10.03 -6.18 4.39
N ARG A 98 -9.98 -4.99 4.99
CA ARG A 98 -9.09 -3.92 4.57
C ARG A 98 -7.95 -3.83 5.55
N CYS A 99 -6.73 -3.79 5.04
CA CYS A 99 -5.53 -3.64 5.82
C CYS A 99 -4.83 -2.37 5.38
N ARG A 100 -4.47 -1.51 6.34
CA ARG A 100 -3.86 -0.22 6.07
C ARG A 100 -2.60 -0.03 6.90
N ALA A 101 -1.60 0.59 6.28
CA ALA A 101 -0.33 0.93 6.91
C ALA A 101 0.07 2.35 6.53
N ALA A 102 0.49 3.11 7.53
CA ALA A 102 1.12 4.40 7.33
C ALA A 102 2.60 4.22 7.03
N ARG A 103 3.16 5.08 6.18
CA ARG A 103 4.61 5.21 5.97
C ARG A 103 5.29 3.87 5.62
N MET A 104 4.63 3.03 4.84
CA MET A 104 5.26 1.86 4.24
C MET A 104 6.40 2.30 3.32
N HIS A 105 7.59 1.74 3.49
CA HIS A 105 8.69 1.94 2.56
C HIS A 105 8.26 1.61 1.14
N LYS A 106 8.72 2.37 0.15
CA LYS A 106 8.47 2.08 -1.28
C LYS A 106 9.32 0.91 -1.78
N ALA A 107 10.52 0.76 -1.21
CA ALA A 107 11.39 -0.39 -1.42
C ALA A 107 11.32 -1.26 -0.15
N TRP A 108 10.49 -2.29 -0.19
CA TRP A 108 10.31 -3.20 0.93
C TRP A 108 11.53 -4.10 1.13
N ALA A 109 11.83 -4.43 2.38
CA ALA A 109 12.78 -5.48 2.74
C ALA A 109 12.29 -6.87 2.27
N SER A 110 10.97 -7.09 2.26
CA SER A 110 10.34 -8.29 1.71
C SER A 110 8.99 -7.96 1.08
N GLY A 111 8.60 -8.70 0.04
CA GLY A 111 7.29 -8.51 -0.60
C GLY A 111 6.11 -8.87 0.31
N PRO A 112 4.93 -8.26 0.12
CA PRO A 112 3.73 -8.57 0.89
C PRO A 112 3.31 -10.04 0.69
N PRO A 113 2.77 -10.69 1.74
CA PRO A 113 2.44 -12.10 1.69
C PRO A 113 1.44 -12.39 0.58
N SER A 114 1.67 -13.49 -0.14
CA SER A 114 0.73 -13.96 -1.15
C SER A 114 -0.62 -14.32 -0.51
N PRO A 115 -1.74 -14.09 -1.20
CA PRO A 115 -3.05 -14.43 -0.66
C PRO A 115 -3.19 -15.93 -0.41
N ILE A 116 -3.85 -16.28 0.70
CA ILE A 116 -4.08 -17.68 1.09
C ILE A 116 -5.51 -18.08 0.75
N GLY A 117 -5.68 -19.23 0.08
CA GLY A 117 -6.98 -19.80 -0.26
C GLY A 117 -7.59 -19.21 -1.54
N ASP A 118 -8.91 -19.06 -1.56
CA ASP A 118 -9.69 -18.44 -2.64
C ASP A 118 -9.82 -16.91 -2.47
N ILE A 119 -8.89 -16.31 -1.73
CA ILE A 119 -8.85 -14.89 -1.45
C ILE A 119 -8.02 -14.17 -2.54
N GLN A 120 -8.58 -13.10 -3.08
CA GLN A 120 -7.88 -12.15 -3.94
C GLN A 120 -7.38 -10.96 -3.13
N ARG A 121 -6.33 -10.31 -3.64
CA ARG A 121 -5.71 -9.12 -3.03
C ARG A 121 -5.68 -7.99 -4.04
N ILE A 122 -6.12 -6.82 -3.60
CA ILE A 122 -6.04 -5.58 -4.37
C ILE A 122 -5.22 -4.59 -3.55
N ASP A 123 -4.08 -4.21 -4.09
CA ASP A 123 -3.14 -3.29 -3.48
C ASP A 123 -3.40 -1.87 -4.01
N ASN A 124 -3.44 -0.89 -3.10
CA ASN A 124 -3.61 0.52 -3.42
C ASN A 124 -2.57 1.34 -2.64
N TYR A 125 -1.90 2.24 -3.36
CA TYR A 125 -0.82 3.06 -2.82
C TYR A 125 -1.19 4.52 -2.99
N GLN A 126 -1.11 5.29 -1.90
CA GLN A 126 -1.45 6.70 -1.90
C GLN A 126 -0.47 7.50 -1.05
N CYS A 127 -0.32 8.77 -1.39
CA CYS A 127 0.50 9.78 -0.71
C CYS A 127 1.97 9.41 -0.53
N ASN A 128 2.87 10.23 -1.06
CA ASN A 128 4.31 10.04 -0.94
C ASN A 128 4.83 10.70 0.34
N VAL A 129 5.00 9.92 1.40
CA VAL A 129 5.32 10.46 2.73
C VAL A 129 6.77 10.24 3.12
N HIS A 130 7.26 11.07 4.05
CA HIS A 130 8.56 10.86 4.66
C HIS A 130 8.54 9.66 5.62
N CYS A 131 9.61 8.87 5.61
CA CYS A 131 9.80 7.75 6.54
C CYS A 131 10.23 8.17 7.95
N LYS A 132 10.74 9.40 8.11
CA LYS A 132 11.39 9.86 9.36
C LYS A 132 10.43 10.20 10.50
N TYR A 133 9.16 10.45 10.19
CA TYR A 133 8.19 10.83 11.21
C TYR A 133 7.73 9.60 11.97
N LYS A 134 7.72 9.71 13.29
CA LYS A 134 7.26 8.65 14.20
C LYS A 134 5.76 8.68 14.44
N ASP A 135 5.03 9.63 13.85
CA ASP A 135 3.58 9.62 13.91
C ASP A 135 3.03 8.60 12.93
N CYS A 136 2.19 7.71 13.45
CA CYS A 136 1.53 6.64 12.71
C CYS A 136 0.04 6.90 12.53
N TYR A 137 -0.46 8.05 12.99
CA TYR A 137 -1.78 8.54 12.65
C TYR A 137 -1.82 8.87 11.16
N PHE A 138 -2.82 8.34 10.45
CA PHE A 138 -3.11 8.68 9.07
C PHE A 138 -4.56 8.33 8.75
N ASP A 139 -5.16 9.15 7.90
CA ASP A 139 -6.46 8.89 7.30
C ASP A 139 -6.23 8.44 5.85
N TYR A 140 -6.39 7.14 5.58
CA TYR A 140 -6.18 6.61 4.23
C TYR A 140 -7.13 7.29 3.24
N GLY A 141 -6.60 7.80 2.11
CA GLY A 141 -7.36 8.65 1.20
C GLY A 141 -7.07 10.15 1.34
N VAL A 142 -6.45 10.57 2.44
CA VAL A 142 -6.14 11.97 2.72
C VAL A 142 -4.64 12.13 2.84
N CYS A 143 -4.03 12.89 1.92
CA CYS A 143 -2.64 13.29 2.05
C CYS A 143 -2.60 14.62 2.82
N HIS A 144 -2.01 14.63 4.01
CA HIS A 144 -1.99 15.86 4.82
C HIS A 144 -1.00 16.89 4.25
N PRO A 145 -1.23 18.20 4.44
CA PRO A 145 -0.29 19.24 4.01
C PRO A 145 1.10 19.03 4.60
N GLY A 146 2.13 18.97 3.76
CA GLY A 146 3.49 18.59 4.15
C GLY A 146 3.83 17.10 3.94
N GLU A 147 2.87 16.30 3.48
CA GLU A 147 3.03 14.90 3.06
C GLU A 147 2.78 14.69 1.56
N GLU A 148 2.45 15.75 0.83
CA GLU A 148 2.27 15.77 -0.63
C GLU A 148 3.47 16.45 -1.29
N TYR A 149 4.30 15.71 -2.04
CA TYR A 149 4.96 16.11 -3.29
C TYR A 149 5.36 14.86 -4.09
#